data_AF-A0A3N7G829-F1
#
_entry.id   AF-A0A3N7G829-F1
#
_cell.length_a   1.000
_cell.length_b   1.000
_cell.length_c   1.000
_cell.angle_alpha   90.00
_cell.angle_beta   90.00
_cell.angle_gamma   90.00
#
_symmetry.space_group_name_H-M   'P 1'
#
loop_
_entity.id
_entity.type
_entity.pdbx_description
1 polymer ?
#
loop_
_entity_poly.entity_id
_entity_poly.type
_entity_poly.pdbx_seq_one_letter_code
_entity_poly.pdbx_strand_id
1 'polypeptide(L)'
;MICLPVNLINFQYCVQCSFQVLSDIIPKETLLWRLKLLQSAAAYANSRLHAVRAESLVLAGGNDNLLRSRDEAYRLKSSLKNCKVRCFKDNGHSMLMEDGFNLLTIIKGACKYRRTRRLDFVSDFLPPSMSEFKCVFDKGIG
;
A
#
# COMPACT_ATOMS: atom_id res chain seq x y z
N MET A 1 -3.25 -4.18 -2.07
CA MET A 1 -4.53 -4.48 -1.40
C MET A 1 -5.55 -3.52 -1.98
N ILE A 2 -6.29 -3.96 -3.01
CA ILE A 2 -7.19 -3.08 -3.77
C ILE A 2 -8.58 -3.25 -3.18
N CYS A 3 -9.16 -2.15 -2.74
CA CYS A 3 -10.50 -2.16 -2.19
C CYS A 3 -11.22 -0.95 -2.83
N LEU A 4 -11.58 -1.06 -4.12
CA LEU A 4 -12.21 0.03 -4.88
C LEU A 4 -13.58 0.41 -4.28
N PRO A 5 -13.85 1.72 -4.15
CA PRO A 5 -15.04 2.29 -4.73
C PRO A 5 -14.67 3.61 -5.41
N VAL A 6 -14.46 3.60 -6.73
CA VAL A 6 -14.33 4.85 -7.48
C VAL A 6 -15.04 4.70 -8.82
N ASN A 7 -15.96 5.63 -9.06
CA ASN A 7 -16.72 5.84 -10.29
C ASN A 7 -15.92 5.50 -11.56
N LEU A 8 -16.54 4.70 -12.45
CA LEU A 8 -15.98 4.20 -13.72
C LEU A 8 -15.54 5.29 -14.71
N ILE A 9 -15.75 6.58 -14.44
CA ILE A 9 -15.65 7.65 -15.44
C ILE A 9 -14.20 8.15 -15.63
N ASN A 10 -13.29 7.96 -14.66
CA ASN A 10 -11.92 8.51 -14.73
C ASN A 10 -10.80 7.45 -14.80
N PHE A 11 -11.14 6.19 -15.10
CA PHE A 11 -10.18 5.09 -15.32
C PHE A 11 -9.57 5.10 -16.74
N GLN A 12 -9.92 6.09 -17.56
CA GLN A 12 -9.72 6.10 -19.01
C GLN A 12 -8.28 6.43 -19.46
N TYR A 13 -7.43 7.11 -18.65
CA TYR A 13 -6.22 7.74 -19.20
C TYR A 13 -4.85 7.18 -18.74
N CYS A 14 -4.78 6.16 -17.88
CA CYS A 14 -3.47 5.61 -17.47
C CYS A 14 -3.36 4.08 -17.42
N VAL A 15 -4.30 3.39 -18.09
CA VAL A 15 -4.36 1.92 -18.17
C VAL A 15 -3.81 1.41 -19.51
N GLN A 16 -3.25 2.29 -20.34
CA GLN A 16 -2.91 1.97 -21.72
C GLN A 16 -1.70 1.02 -21.85
N CYS A 17 -0.68 1.11 -21.00
CA CYS A 17 0.51 0.25 -21.15
C CYS A 17 0.38 -1.13 -20.47
N SER A 18 -0.45 -1.26 -19.42
CA SER A 18 -0.61 -2.50 -18.66
C SER A 18 -1.69 -3.41 -19.24
N PHE A 19 -2.71 -2.83 -19.86
CA PHE A 19 -3.86 -3.57 -20.36
C PHE A 19 -3.59 -4.23 -21.71
N GLN A 20 -2.75 -3.64 -22.57
CA GLN A 20 -2.33 -4.26 -23.84
C GLN A 20 -1.64 -5.62 -23.60
N VAL A 21 -0.72 -5.68 -22.63
CA VAL A 21 -0.01 -6.92 -22.26
C VAL A 21 -0.97 -7.95 -21.66
N LEU A 22 -1.92 -7.50 -20.83
CA LEU A 22 -2.92 -8.39 -20.23
C LEU A 22 -3.94 -8.90 -21.25
N SER A 23 -4.29 -8.11 -22.28
CA SER A 23 -5.24 -8.51 -23.32
C SER A 23 -4.67 -9.52 -24.32
N ASP A 24 -3.35 -9.51 -24.52
CA ASP A 24 -2.67 -10.46 -25.42
C ASP A 24 -2.43 -11.82 -24.75
N ILE A 25 -2.32 -11.84 -23.42
CA ILE A 25 -2.03 -13.06 -22.63
C ILE A 25 -3.31 -13.73 -22.10
N ILE A 26 -4.35 -12.95 -21.81
CA ILE A 26 -5.58 -13.44 -21.18
C ILE A 26 -6.76 -13.28 -22.14
N PRO A 27 -7.46 -14.37 -22.51
CA PRO A 27 -8.67 -14.30 -23.32
C PRO A 27 -9.71 -13.33 -22.73
N LYS A 28 -10.40 -12.57 -23.58
CA LYS A 28 -11.35 -11.52 -23.16
C LYS A 28 -12.41 -12.02 -22.17
N GLU A 29 -12.96 -13.21 -22.40
CA GLU A 29 -13.93 -13.85 -21.50
C GLU A 29 -13.31 -14.16 -20.14
N THR A 30 -12.05 -14.57 -20.12
CA THR A 30 -11.30 -14.86 -18.90
C THR A 30 -11.06 -13.61 -18.08
N LEU A 31 -10.71 -12.52 -18.74
CA LEU A 31 -10.53 -11.23 -18.10
C LEU A 31 -11.84 -10.74 -17.47
N LEU A 32 -12.95 -10.87 -18.18
CA LEU A 32 -14.26 -10.41 -17.71
C LEU A 32 -14.69 -11.12 -16.42
N TRP A 33 -14.60 -12.45 -16.34
CA TRP A 33 -14.99 -13.15 -15.12
C TRP A 33 -14.03 -12.86 -13.97
N ARG A 34 -12.73 -12.68 -14.23
CA ARG A 34 -11.75 -12.30 -13.19
C ARG A 34 -12.05 -10.93 -12.61
N LEU A 35 -12.44 -9.97 -13.44
CA LEU A 35 -12.86 -8.64 -12.98
C LEU A 35 -14.14 -8.71 -12.14
N LYS A 36 -15.15 -9.49 -12.59
CA LYS A 36 -16.38 -9.71 -11.80
C LYS A 36 -16.10 -10.38 -10.46
N LEU A 37 -15.18 -11.35 -10.44
CA LEU A 37 -14.75 -12.00 -9.20
C LEU A 37 -14.05 -11.00 -8.27
N LEU A 38 -13.13 -10.19 -8.81
CA LEU A 38 -12.43 -9.17 -8.03
C LEU A 38 -13.40 -8.13 -7.44
N GLN A 39 -14.40 -7.71 -8.21
CA GLN A 39 -15.45 -6.79 -7.73
C GLN A 39 -16.25 -7.41 -6.58
N SER A 40 -16.66 -8.67 -6.72
CA SER A 40 -17.41 -9.40 -5.69
C SER A 40 -16.59 -9.58 -4.41
N ALA A 41 -15.32 -9.96 -4.55
CA ALA A 41 -14.38 -10.09 -3.44
C ALA A 41 -14.10 -8.75 -2.76
N ALA A 42 -13.96 -7.66 -3.53
CA ALA A 42 -13.77 -6.31 -3.00
C ALA A 42 -14.99 -5.84 -2.21
N ALA A 43 -16.21 -6.07 -2.70
CA ALA A 43 -17.44 -5.74 -1.99
C ALA A 43 -17.54 -6.50 -0.66
N TYR A 44 -17.21 -7.80 -0.68
CA TYR A 44 -17.17 -8.63 0.52
C TYR A 44 -16.15 -8.11 1.54
N ALA A 45 -14.92 -7.81 1.11
CA ALA A 45 -13.88 -7.28 1.99
C ALA A 45 -14.25 -5.91 2.56
N ASN A 46 -14.73 -4.98 1.71
CA ASN A 46 -15.19 -3.65 2.10
C ASN A 46 -16.25 -3.72 3.21
N SER A 47 -17.22 -4.63 3.07
CA SER A 47 -18.27 -4.80 4.08
C SER A 47 -17.74 -5.21 5.45
N ARG A 48 -16.54 -5.79 5.54
CA ARG A 48 -15.95 -6.33 6.78
C ARG A 48 -14.74 -5.54 7.29
N LEU A 49 -14.32 -4.48 6.60
CA LEU A 49 -13.19 -3.65 7.05
C LEU A 49 -13.41 -3.11 8.48
N HIS A 50 -14.66 -2.81 8.83
CA HIS A 50 -15.04 -2.35 10.17
C HIS A 50 -14.76 -3.37 11.29
N ALA A 51 -14.71 -4.67 10.96
CA ALA A 51 -14.45 -5.75 11.90
C ALA A 51 -12.94 -5.97 12.15
N VAL A 52 -12.07 -5.38 11.33
CA VAL A 52 -10.62 -5.48 11.50
C VAL A 52 -10.20 -4.60 12.67
N ARG A 53 -9.84 -5.25 13.78
CA ARG A 53 -9.32 -4.59 14.99
C ARG A 53 -7.80 -4.61 15.09
N ALA A 54 -7.15 -5.38 14.21
CA ALA A 54 -5.70 -5.48 14.15
C ALA A 54 -5.09 -4.13 13.77
N GLU A 55 -3.90 -3.86 14.31
CA GLU A 55 -3.09 -2.73 13.89
C GLU A 55 -2.56 -2.96 12.48
N SER A 56 -2.81 -2.01 11.58
CA SER A 56 -2.44 -2.12 10.17
C SER A 56 -1.55 -0.95 9.74
N LEU A 57 -0.42 -1.25 9.12
CA LEU A 57 0.43 -0.28 8.45
C LEU A 57 0.20 -0.41 6.94
N VAL A 58 -0.39 0.63 6.33
CA VAL A 58 -0.63 0.70 4.89
C VAL A 58 0.49 1.52 4.24
N LEU A 59 1.15 0.91 3.27
CA LEU A 59 2.23 1.53 2.50
C LEU A 59 1.70 1.76 1.07
N ALA A 60 1.82 2.98 0.57
CA ALA A 60 1.33 3.35 -0.75
C ALA A 60 2.40 4.11 -1.55
N GLY A 61 2.58 3.72 -2.81
CA GLY A 61 3.37 4.46 -3.78
C GLY A 61 2.64 5.74 -4.21
N GLY A 62 3.36 6.85 -4.24
CA GLY A 62 2.86 8.16 -4.68
C GLY A 62 2.82 8.30 -6.19
N ASN A 63 3.69 7.58 -6.90
CA ASN A 63 3.77 7.57 -8.37
C ASN A 63 3.12 6.30 -8.97
N ASP A 64 2.23 5.65 -8.22
CA ASP A 64 1.47 4.50 -8.71
C ASP A 64 0.31 4.95 -9.61
N ASN A 65 0.61 4.97 -10.90
CA ASN A 65 -0.33 5.29 -11.97
C ASN A 65 -1.28 4.13 -12.32
N LEU A 66 -1.02 2.92 -11.83
CA LEU A 66 -1.82 1.74 -12.13
C LEU A 66 -3.07 1.65 -11.24
N LEU A 67 -2.92 1.90 -9.94
CA LEU A 67 -3.98 1.64 -8.95
C LEU A 67 -4.35 2.82 -8.05
N ARG A 68 -3.97 4.06 -8.40
CA ARG A 68 -4.20 5.26 -7.56
C ARG A 68 -4.01 4.94 -6.07
N SER A 69 -2.90 4.27 -5.75
CA SER A 69 -2.68 3.65 -4.43
C SER A 69 -2.76 4.63 -3.27
N ARG A 70 -2.46 5.91 -3.53
CA ARG A 70 -2.58 6.99 -2.56
C ARG A 70 -4.01 7.22 -2.10
N ASP A 71 -4.95 7.41 -3.02
CA ASP A 71 -6.36 7.69 -2.69
C ASP A 71 -6.98 6.50 -1.94
N GLU A 72 -6.65 5.29 -2.40
CA GLU A 72 -7.10 4.06 -1.77
C GLU A 72 -6.55 3.88 -0.35
N ALA A 73 -5.28 4.23 -0.12
CA ALA A 73 -4.70 4.17 1.22
C ALA A 73 -5.39 5.14 2.19
N TYR A 74 -5.75 6.33 1.75
CA TYR A 74 -6.51 7.28 2.59
C TYR A 74 -7.93 6.79 2.87
N ARG A 75 -8.59 6.16 1.90
CA ARG A 75 -9.90 5.53 2.09
C ARG A 75 -9.85 4.35 3.08
N LEU A 76 -8.79 3.55 3.02
CA LEU A 76 -8.56 2.49 4.00
C LEU A 76 -8.29 3.06 5.40
N LYS A 77 -7.57 4.18 5.49
CA LYS A 77 -7.34 4.88 6.76
C LYS A 77 -8.64 5.34 7.42
N SER A 78 -9.61 5.82 6.65
CA SER A 78 -10.91 6.23 7.20
C SER A 78 -11.80 5.05 7.59
N SER A 79 -11.60 3.89 6.96
CA SER A 79 -12.42 2.69 7.21
C SER A 79 -11.89 1.79 8.33
N LEU A 80 -10.56 1.74 8.53
CA LEU A 80 -9.88 0.89 9.50
C LEU A 80 -9.58 1.65 10.79
N LYS A 81 -9.97 1.08 11.95
CA LYS A 81 -9.83 1.75 13.25
C LYS A 81 -8.38 2.03 13.67
N ASN A 82 -7.48 1.08 13.40
CA ASN A 82 -6.08 1.12 13.86
C ASN A 82 -5.11 1.16 12.67
N CYS A 83 -5.30 2.12 11.76
CA CYS A 83 -4.53 2.21 10.53
C CYS A 83 -3.55 3.40 10.50
N LYS A 84 -2.28 3.09 10.21
CA LYS A 84 -1.26 4.09 9.90
C LYS A 84 -0.93 4.02 8.41
N VAL A 85 -0.99 5.15 7.72
CA VAL A 85 -0.65 5.23 6.29
C VAL A 85 0.70 5.91 6.12
N ARG A 86 1.55 5.37 5.26
CA ARG A 86 2.74 6.04 4.73
C ARG A 86 2.71 6.05 3.22
N CYS A 87 2.74 7.25 2.63
CA CYS A 87 2.82 7.44 1.20
C CYS A 87 4.25 7.84 0.82
N PHE A 88 4.84 7.14 -0.14
CA PHE A 88 6.20 7.40 -0.63
C PHE A 88 6.10 8.08 -1.99
N LYS A 89 6.42 9.38 -2.07
CA LYS A 89 6.21 10.19 -3.27
C LYS A 89 6.96 9.67 -4.49
N ASP A 90 8.14 9.12 -4.28
CA ASP A 90 9.08 8.75 -5.35
C ASP A 90 8.91 7.31 -5.84
N ASN A 91 8.14 6.48 -5.11
CA ASN A 91 7.97 5.07 -5.39
C ASN A 91 6.69 4.77 -6.19
N GLY A 92 6.80 3.79 -7.09
CA GLY A 92 5.71 3.33 -7.95
C GLY A 92 4.92 2.16 -7.37
N HIS A 93 4.25 1.40 -8.25
CA HIS A 93 3.45 0.24 -7.90
C HIS A 93 4.28 -0.95 -7.37
N SER A 94 5.57 -1.01 -7.75
CA SER A 94 6.51 -2.07 -7.36
C SER A 94 7.46 -1.62 -6.25
N MET A 95 7.01 -0.71 -5.38
CA MET A 95 7.78 -0.11 -4.30
C MET A 95 8.58 -1.11 -3.43
N LEU A 96 8.08 -2.35 -3.23
CA LEU A 96 8.79 -3.37 -2.46
C LEU A 96 10.00 -3.98 -3.18
N MET A 97 10.09 -3.81 -4.50
CA MET A 97 11.14 -4.35 -5.37
C MET A 97 12.07 -3.24 -5.89
N GLU A 98 11.75 -1.98 -5.65
CA GLU A 98 12.55 -0.83 -6.09
C GLU A 98 13.80 -0.67 -5.21
N ASP A 99 14.94 -0.35 -5.85
CA ASP A 99 16.17 -0.03 -5.13
C ASP A 99 15.98 1.22 -4.26
N GLY A 100 16.41 1.12 -3.00
CA GLY A 100 16.27 2.19 -2.00
C GLY A 100 15.06 2.08 -1.08
N PHE A 101 14.17 1.10 -1.30
CA PHE A 101 13.08 0.82 -0.36
C PHE A 101 13.52 -0.17 0.74
N ASN A 102 13.76 0.34 1.96
CA ASN A 102 14.08 -0.50 3.11
C ASN A 102 12.87 -0.68 4.04
N LEU A 103 12.20 -1.83 3.92
CA LEU A 103 11.03 -2.16 4.73
C LEU A 103 11.34 -2.15 6.24
N LEU A 104 12.52 -2.62 6.64
CA LEU A 104 12.92 -2.62 8.05
C LEU A 104 12.99 -1.20 8.59
N THR A 105 13.64 -0.28 7.85
CA THR A 105 13.69 1.15 8.19
C THR A 105 12.30 1.75 8.38
N ILE A 106 11.36 1.38 7.50
CA ILE A 106 9.99 1.89 7.55
C ILE A 106 9.24 1.35 8.78
N ILE A 107 9.38 0.07 9.08
CA ILE A 107 8.76 -0.56 10.26
C ILE A 107 9.31 0.06 11.55
N LYS A 108 10.65 0.23 11.63
CA LYS A 108 11.32 0.92 12.74
C LYS A 108 10.79 2.35 12.90
N GLY A 109 10.84 3.14 11.83
CA GLY A 109 10.38 4.53 11.84
C GLY A 109 8.89 4.69 12.05
N ALA A 110 8.08 3.66 11.79
CA ALA A 110 6.65 3.65 12.09
C ALA A 110 6.33 3.24 13.54
N CYS A 111 7.33 2.79 14.30
CA CYS A 111 7.21 2.17 15.63
C CYS A 111 6.21 1.00 15.61
N LYS A 112 6.34 0.12 14.62
CA LYS A 112 5.48 -1.07 14.44
C LYS A 112 6.21 -2.39 14.57
N TYR A 113 7.52 -2.36 14.79
CA TYR A 113 8.26 -3.55 15.16
C TYR A 113 7.81 -4.02 16.56
N ARG A 114 7.53 -5.31 16.70
CA ARG A 114 7.19 -5.94 17.98
C ARG A 114 7.68 -7.39 17.98
N ARG A 115 8.22 -7.86 19.10
CA ARG A 115 8.65 -9.26 19.27
C ARG A 115 7.56 -10.13 19.86
N THR A 116 6.60 -9.54 20.57
CA THR A 116 5.47 -10.25 21.17
C THR A 116 4.13 -9.72 20.66
N ARG A 117 3.02 -10.30 21.15
CA ARG A 117 1.66 -9.84 20.81
C ARG A 117 1.40 -8.39 21.26
N ARG A 118 2.06 -7.93 22.32
CA ARG A 118 1.93 -6.56 22.84
C ARG A 118 3.19 -5.77 22.47
N LEU A 119 3.01 -4.51 22.10
CA LEU A 119 4.12 -3.60 21.83
C LEU A 119 4.71 -3.13 23.16
N ASP A 120 6.00 -3.32 23.34
CA ASP A 120 6.76 -2.79 24.47
C ASP A 120 7.88 -1.90 23.93
N PHE A 121 7.82 -0.60 24.25
CA PHE A 121 8.74 0.39 23.70
C PHE A 121 10.19 0.18 24.11
N VAL A 122 10.44 -0.44 25.26
CA VAL A 122 11.81 -0.65 25.74
C VAL A 122 12.38 -1.91 25.11
N SER A 123 11.63 -3.01 25.19
CA SER A 123 12.12 -4.28 24.66
C SER A 123 12.06 -4.30 23.13
N ASP A 124 11.04 -3.78 22.47
CA ASP A 124 10.92 -3.77 21.01
C ASP A 124 11.71 -2.63 20.33
N PHE A 125 12.54 -1.89 21.08
CA PHE A 125 13.36 -0.84 20.50
C PHE A 125 14.42 -1.41 19.54
N LEU A 126 14.41 -0.90 18.31
CA LEU A 126 15.45 -1.17 17.33
C LEU A 126 16.18 0.14 17.00
N PRO A 127 17.47 0.26 17.36
CA PRO A 127 18.22 1.45 17.02
C PRO A 127 18.33 1.61 15.49
N PRO A 128 18.31 2.86 14.99
CA PRO A 128 18.60 3.13 13.59
C PRO A 128 20.07 2.76 13.29
N SER A 129 20.33 2.23 12.10
CA SER A 129 21.69 2.07 11.61
C SER A 129 22.32 3.43 11.29
N MET A 130 23.65 3.48 11.20
CA MET A 130 24.35 4.71 10.81
C MET A 130 23.94 5.23 9.42
N SER A 131 23.59 4.34 8.48
CA SER A 131 23.08 4.72 7.16
C SER A 131 21.67 5.30 7.22
N GLU A 132 20.79 4.71 8.05
CA GLU A 132 19.44 5.25 8.32
C GLU A 132 19.54 6.63 8.97
N PHE A 133 20.45 6.79 9.94
CA PHE A 133 20.67 8.06 10.63
C PHE A 133 21.16 9.16 9.69
N LYS A 134 22.21 8.89 8.88
CA LYS A 134 22.70 9.84 7.87
C LYS A 134 21.61 10.25 6.88
N CYS A 135 20.87 9.29 6.33
CA CYS A 135 19.79 9.57 5.39
C CYS A 135 18.70 10.49 5.99
N VAL A 136 18.33 10.31 7.27
CA VAL A 136 17.36 11.19 7.94
C VAL A 136 17.92 12.60 8.17
N PHE A 137 19.18 12.72 8.56
CA PHE A 137 19.83 14.03 8.75
C PHE A 137 20.02 14.77 7.43
N ASP A 138 20.49 14.07 6.39
CA ASP A 138 20.71 14.65 5.06
C ASP A 138 19.40 15.08 4.39
N LYS A 139 18.29 14.35 4.64
CA LYS A 139 16.93 14.71 4.16
C LYS A 139 16.19 15.70 5.05
N GLY A 140 16.59 15.88 6.31
CA GLY A 140 15.95 16.76 7.29
C GLY A 140 16.45 18.20 7.28
N ILE A 141 17.52 18.48 6.51
CA ILE A 141 18.15 19.80 6.35
C ILE A 141 17.83 20.41 4.97
N GLY A 142 16.93 19.80 4.18
CA GLY A 142 16.46 20.29 2.88
C GLY A 142 15.05 20.86 2.92
#